data_AF-A0A1F6NXV2-F1
#
_entry.id   AF-A0A1F6NXV2-F1
#
_cell.length_a   1.000
_cell.length_b   1.000
_cell.length_c   1.000
_cell.angle_alpha   90.00
_cell.angle_beta   90.00
_cell.angle_gamma   90.00
#
_symmetry.space_group_name_H-M   'P 1'
#
loop_
_entity.id
_entity.type
_entity.pdbx_description
1 polymer ?
#
loop_
_entity_poly.entity_id
_entity_poly.type
_entity_poly.pdbx_seq_one_letter_code
_entity_poly.pdbx_strand_id
1 'polypeptide(L)'
;MYLIQILLVAFSVFAIFKTIQKFRVAQLSALELAGWSLFWFLVMVVAILPDSASALAKLFGVGRGADLVVYLALALMFYLLFRLNVRMEKMKREITILTRALGLRADKNK
;
A
#
# COMPACT_ATOMS: atom_id res chain seq x y z
N MET A 1 -4.57 16.51 -22.11
CA MET A 1 -3.30 15.82 -21.83
C MET A 1 -2.66 16.27 -20.51
N TYR A 2 -2.64 17.56 -20.15
CA TYR A 2 -2.05 18.05 -18.90
C TYR A 2 -2.90 17.87 -17.62
N LEU A 3 -4.22 17.72 -17.73
CA LEU A 3 -5.12 17.67 -16.57
C LEU A 3 -4.88 16.44 -15.68
N ILE A 4 -4.68 15.27 -16.29
CA ILE A 4 -4.39 14.01 -15.57
C ILE A 4 -3.02 14.11 -14.88
N GLN A 5 -2.04 14.74 -15.53
CA GLN A 5 -0.70 14.92 -14.99
C GLN A 5 -0.73 15.86 -13.76
N ILE A 6 -1.45 16.98 -13.85
CA ILE A 6 -1.65 17.92 -12.72
C ILE A 6 -2.35 17.23 -11.55
N LEU A 7 -3.41 16.44 -11.81
CA LEU A 7 -4.11 15.68 -10.78
C LEU A 7 -3.21 14.63 -10.10
N LEU A 8 -2.39 13.90 -10.88
CA LEU A 8 -1.45 12.92 -10.34
C LEU A 8 -0.36 13.56 -9.49
N VAL A 9 0.18 14.70 -9.92
CA VAL A 9 1.21 15.44 -9.15
C VAL A 9 0.59 15.99 -7.87
N ALA A 10 -0.58 16.62 -7.93
CA ALA A 10 -1.29 17.13 -6.75
C ALA A 10 -1.62 16.00 -5.76
N PHE A 11 -2.07 14.85 -6.25
CA PHE A 11 -2.35 13.68 -5.42
C PHE A 11 -1.08 13.10 -4.78
N SER A 12 0.03 13.05 -5.52
CA SER A 12 1.31 12.56 -5.01
C SER A 12 1.85 13.46 -3.89
N VAL A 13 1.76 14.79 -4.05
CA VAL A 13 2.15 15.75 -3.02
C VAL A 13 1.27 15.61 -1.77
N PHE A 14 -0.05 15.48 -1.96
CA PHE A 14 -0.98 15.23 -0.86
C PHE A 14 -0.67 13.92 -0.11
N ALA A 15 -0.32 12.86 -0.85
CA ALA A 15 0.01 11.57 -0.27
C ALA A 15 1.34 11.57 0.51
N ILE A 16 2.34 12.31 0.02
CA ILE A 16 3.59 12.57 0.78
C ILE A 16 3.28 13.33 2.06
N PHE A 17 2.44 14.37 2.00
CA PHE A 17 2.03 15.13 3.18
C PHE A 17 1.29 14.26 4.21
N LYS A 18 0.34 13.43 3.77
CA LYS A 18 -0.34 12.43 4.62
C LYS A 18 0.62 11.43 5.27
N THR A 19 1.64 10.99 4.53
CA THR A 19 2.67 10.06 5.03
C THR A 19 3.50 10.71 6.14
N ILE A 20 3.93 11.96 5.94
CA ILE A 20 4.65 12.76 6.96
C ILE A 20 3.75 13.01 8.18
N GLN A 21 2.47 13.28 7.97
CA GLN A 21 1.52 13.52 9.06
C GLN A 21 1.30 12.25 9.90
N LYS A 22 1.22 11.07 9.28
CA LYS A 22 1.12 9.79 9.99
C LYS A 22 2.40 9.42 10.75
N PHE A 23 3.58 9.80 10.24
CA PHE A 23 4.84 9.65 10.96
C PHE A 23 4.88 10.51 12.23
N ARG A 24 4.37 11.74 12.18
CA ARG A 24 4.29 12.63 13.36
C ARG A 24 3.39 12.08 14.49
N VAL A 25 2.47 11.17 14.18
CA VAL A 25 1.59 10.53 15.17
C VAL A 25 2.21 9.22 15.72
N ALA A 26 3.48 8.93 15.42
CA ALA A 26 4.22 7.73 15.86
C ALA A 26 3.55 6.38 15.48
N GLN A 27 2.64 6.38 14.49
CA GLN A 27 1.94 5.19 14.01
C GLN A 27 2.72 4.43 12.93
N LEU A 28 3.85 4.97 12.46
CA LEU A 28 4.66 4.39 11.39
C LEU A 28 6.11 4.27 11.84
N SER A 29 6.73 3.12 11.56
CA SER A 29 8.17 2.92 11.67
C SER A 29 8.91 3.83 10.67
N ALA A 30 10.13 4.26 11.01
CA ALA A 30 10.98 5.04 10.09
C ALA A 30 11.20 4.33 8.74
N LEU A 31 11.19 3.00 8.74
CA LEU A 31 11.32 2.16 7.55
C LEU A 31 10.06 2.20 6.68
N GLU A 32 8.88 2.31 7.29
CA GLU A 32 7.60 2.45 6.60
C GLU A 32 7.46 3.85 5.98
N LEU A 33 7.92 4.91 6.67
CA LEU A 33 7.97 6.26 6.10
C LEU A 33 8.86 6.29 4.86
N ALA A 34 10.10 5.77 4.97
CA ALA A 34 11.03 5.74 3.85
C ALA A 34 10.46 4.95 2.65
N GLY A 35 9.84 3.79 2.91
CA GLY A 35 9.19 2.99 1.87
C GLY A 35 8.04 3.72 1.17
N TRP A 36 7.14 4.34 1.92
CA TRP A 36 6.01 5.09 1.35
C TRP A 36 6.46 6.36 0.61
N SER A 37 7.44 7.09 1.14
CA SER A 37 8.00 8.27 0.49
C SER A 37 8.66 7.91 -0.85
N LEU A 38 9.46 6.84 -0.86
CA LEU A 38 10.11 6.33 -2.09
C LEU A 38 9.08 5.86 -3.13
N PHE A 39 8.00 5.21 -2.69
CA PHE A 39 6.90 4.80 -3.56
C PHE A 39 6.23 5.99 -4.24
N TRP A 40 5.86 7.03 -3.48
CA TRP A 40 5.25 8.24 -4.05
C TRP A 40 6.21 9.01 -4.96
N PHE A 41 7.50 8.99 -4.65
CA PHE A 41 8.52 9.56 -5.52
C PHE A 41 8.61 8.83 -6.87
N LEU A 42 8.61 7.49 -6.87
CA LEU A 42 8.57 6.69 -8.11
C LEU A 42 7.31 6.97 -8.94
N VAL A 43 6.15 7.08 -8.30
CA VAL A 43 4.89 7.46 -8.97
C VAL A 43 5.00 8.82 -9.64
N MET A 44 5.61 9.80 -8.95
CA MET A 44 5.83 11.15 -9.49
C MET A 44 6.77 11.13 -10.72
N VAL A 45 7.86 10.37 -10.67
CA VAL A 45 8.80 10.22 -11.80
C VAL A 45 8.10 9.61 -13.02
N VAL A 46 7.29 8.56 -12.81
CA VAL A 46 6.52 7.91 -13.89
C VAL A 46 5.46 8.85 -14.47
N ALA A 47 4.85 9.70 -13.65
CA ALA A 47 3.85 10.68 -14.09
C ALA A 47 4.46 11.86 -14.88
N ILE A 48 5.71 12.24 -14.59
CA ILE A 48 6.40 13.35 -15.28
C ILE A 48 7.02 12.89 -16.60
N LEU A 49 7.53 11.65 -16.68
CA LEU A 49 8.16 11.08 -17.88
C LEU A 49 7.40 9.83 -18.38
N PRO A 50 6.34 10.01 -19.21
CA PRO A 50 5.60 8.89 -19.80
C PRO A 50 6.45 8.06 -20.79
N ASP A 51 7.56 8.60 -21.29
CA ASP A 51 8.52 7.87 -22.15
C ASP A 51 9.26 6.76 -21.39
N SER A 52 9.54 6.95 -20.09
CA SER A 52 10.15 5.92 -19.23
C SER A 52 9.25 4.71 -19.08
N ALA A 53 7.94 4.95 -18.88
CA ALA A 53 6.94 3.89 -18.84
C ALA A 53 6.78 3.21 -20.20
N SER A 54 6.92 3.96 -21.30
CA SER A 54 6.84 3.43 -22.67
C SER A 54 8.05 2.56 -23.04
N ALA A 55 9.25 2.88 -22.54
CA ALA A 55 10.44 2.04 -22.71
C ALA A 55 10.30 0.69 -21.99
N LEU A 56 9.81 0.70 -20.75
CA LEU A 56 9.45 -0.52 -20.02
C LEU A 56 8.32 -1.29 -20.72
N ALA A 57 7.29 -0.61 -21.22
CA ALA A 57 6.19 -1.23 -21.94
C ALA A 57 6.65 -2.01 -23.18
N LYS A 58 7.60 -1.46 -23.94
CA LYS A 58 8.20 -2.12 -25.12
C LYS A 58 8.98 -3.38 -24.74
N LEU A 59 9.69 -3.39 -23.61
CA LEU A 59 10.38 -4.59 -23.10
C LEU A 59 9.40 -5.69 -22.68
N PHE A 60 8.26 -5.32 -22.10
CA PHE A 60 7.24 -6.26 -21.63
C PHE A 60 6.14 -6.56 -22.69
N GLY A 61 6.24 -6.02 -23.90
CA GLY A 61 5.30 -6.30 -25.00
C GLY A 61 3.91 -5.65 -24.87
N VAL A 62 3.76 -4.60 -24.05
CA VAL A 62 2.47 -3.90 -23.83
C VAL A 62 2.46 -2.58 -24.62
N GLY A 63 1.40 -2.33 -25.40
CA GLY A 63 1.32 -1.17 -26.29
C GLY A 63 1.28 0.20 -25.59
N ARG A 64 1.01 0.25 -24.28
CA ARG A 64 0.93 1.48 -23.48
C ARG A 64 1.55 1.25 -22.10
N GLY A 65 2.48 2.10 -21.68
CA GLY A 65 3.15 1.99 -20.38
C GLY A 65 2.24 2.18 -19.17
N ALA A 66 1.15 2.95 -19.32
CA ALA A 66 0.15 3.10 -18.27
C ALA A 66 -0.56 1.76 -17.96
N ASP A 67 -0.86 0.96 -18.98
CA ASP A 67 -1.61 -0.29 -18.81
C ASP A 67 -0.79 -1.33 -18.04
N LEU A 68 0.54 -1.37 -18.29
CA LEU A 68 1.47 -2.22 -17.55
C LEU A 68 1.52 -1.84 -16.06
N VAL A 69 1.58 -0.55 -15.75
CA VAL A 69 1.55 -0.07 -14.36
C VAL A 69 0.24 -0.46 -13.68
N VAL A 70 -0.89 -0.31 -14.38
CA VAL A 70 -2.21 -0.68 -13.86
C VAL A 70 -2.30 -2.19 -13.59
N TYR A 71 -1.80 -3.04 -14.50
CA TYR A 71 -1.79 -4.48 -14.28
C TYR A 71 -0.91 -4.89 -13.09
N LEU A 72 0.28 -4.33 -12.96
CA LEU A 72 1.14 -4.57 -11.80
C LEU A 72 0.49 -4.10 -10.51
N ALA A 73 -0.11 -2.91 -10.52
CA ALA A 73 -0.80 -2.36 -9.36
C ALA A 73 -1.98 -3.24 -8.94
N LEU A 74 -2.79 -3.71 -9.90
CA LEU A 74 -3.90 -4.62 -9.64
C LEU A 74 -3.40 -5.95 -9.04
N ALA A 75 -2.40 -6.58 -9.65
CA ALA A 75 -1.84 -7.84 -9.15
C ALA A 75 -1.29 -7.69 -7.74
N LEU A 76 -0.52 -6.63 -7.49
CA LEU A 76 0.04 -6.31 -6.18
C LEU A 76 -1.06 -5.99 -5.15
N MET A 77 -2.10 -5.27 -5.55
CA MET A 77 -3.25 -4.95 -4.68
C MET A 77 -4.00 -6.23 -4.29
N PHE A 78 -4.27 -7.13 -5.23
CA PHE A 78 -4.86 -8.43 -4.93
C PHE A 78 -4.02 -9.24 -3.95
N TYR A 79 -2.70 -9.29 -4.16
CA TYR A 79 -1.78 -9.97 -3.24
C TYR A 79 -1.80 -9.35 -1.83
N LEU A 80 -1.77 -8.02 -1.73
CA LEU A 80 -1.84 -7.33 -0.43
C LEU A 80 -3.17 -7.56 0.27
N LEU A 81 -4.29 -7.53 -0.44
CA LEU A 81 -5.62 -7.84 0.10
C LEU A 81 -5.69 -9.28 0.60
N PHE A 82 -5.14 -10.24 -0.15
CA PHE A 82 -5.04 -11.62 0.29
C PHE A 82 -4.21 -11.74 1.56
N ARG A 83 -3.01 -11.15 1.59
CA ARG A 83 -2.13 -11.14 2.78
C ARG A 83 -2.81 -10.52 3.99
N LEU A 84 -3.54 -9.43 3.80
CA LEU A 84 -4.30 -8.76 4.86
C LEU A 84 -5.40 -9.67 5.40
N ASN A 85 -6.19 -10.31 4.54
CA ASN A 85 -7.22 -11.26 4.95
C ASN A 85 -6.64 -12.41 5.80
N VAL A 86 -5.51 -13.00 5.37
CA VAL A 86 -4.84 -14.05 6.14
C VAL A 86 -4.39 -13.54 7.52
N ARG A 87 -3.86 -12.31 7.60
CA ARG A 87 -3.46 -11.70 8.88
C ARG A 87 -4.66 -11.41 9.78
N MET A 88 -5.76 -10.94 9.21
CA MET A 88 -7.02 -10.72 9.92
C MET A 88 -7.56 -12.02 10.52
N GLU A 89 -7.52 -13.12 9.76
CA GLU A 89 -8.00 -14.42 10.25
C GLU A 89 -7.13 -14.97 11.38
N LYS A 90 -5.80 -14.81 11.30
CA LYS A 90 -4.90 -15.16 12.40
C LYS A 90 -5.21 -14.36 13.67
N MET A 91 -5.40 -13.05 13.55
CA MET A 91 -5.75 -12.21 14.71
C MET A 91 -7.10 -12.60 15.33
N LYS A 92 -8.12 -12.89 14.50
CA LYS A 92 -9.41 -13.38 15.01
C LYS A 92 -9.24 -14.66 15.84
N ARG A 93 -8.46 -15.62 15.32
CA ARG A 93 -8.17 -16.88 16.02
C ARG A 93 -7.45 -16.65 17.35
N GLU A 94 -6.46 -15.77 17.38
CA GLU A 94 -5.74 -15.41 18.61
C GLU A 94 -6.69 -14.80 19.65
N ILE A 95 -7.56 -13.88 19.23
CA ILE A 95 -8.60 -13.29 20.09
C ILE A 95 -9.53 -14.38 20.63
N THR A 96 -9.99 -15.32 19.80
CA THR A 96 -10.85 -16.44 20.25
C THR A 96 -10.16 -17.33 21.30
N ILE A 97 -8.86 -17.61 21.13
CA ILE A 97 -8.09 -18.40 22.10
C ILE A 97 -7.95 -17.64 23.42
N LEU A 98 -7.63 -16.34 23.35
CA LEU A 98 -7.51 -15.46 24.51
C LEU A 98 -8.83 -15.38 25.30
N THR A 99 -9.96 -15.13 24.63
CA THR A 99 -11.27 -15.03 25.29
C THR A 99 -11.70 -16.35 25.91
N ARG A 100 -11.44 -17.49 25.26
CA ARG A 100 -11.69 -18.83 25.84
C ARG A 100 -10.84 -19.07 27.10
N ALA A 101 -9.55 -18.73 27.05
CA ALA A 101 -8.66 -18.89 28.20
C ALA A 101 -9.09 -18.02 29.39
N LEU A 102 -9.53 -16.78 29.13
CA LEU A 102 -10.07 -15.88 30.14
C LEU A 102 -11.35 -16.43 30.77
N GLY A 103 -12.28 -16.96 29.96
CA GLY A 103 -13.53 -17.56 30.45
C GLY A 103 -13.29 -18.77 31.35
N LEU A 104 -12.41 -19.70 30.94
CA LEU A 104 -12.07 -20.89 31.74
C LEU A 104 -11.36 -20.54 33.06
N ARG A 105 -10.55 -19.47 33.09
CA ARG A 105 -9.92 -18.99 34.32
C ARG A 105 -10.93 -18.35 35.27
N ALA A 106 -11.91 -17.62 34.74
CA ALA A 106 -12.96 -16.98 35.55
C ALA A 106 -13.87 -18.02 36.22
N ASP A 107 -14.17 -19.12 35.53
CA ASP A 107 -15.00 -20.22 36.07
C ASP A 107 -14.29 -21.00 37.20
N LYS A 108 -12.97 -21.24 37.07
CA LYS A 108 -12.17 -21.90 38.12
C LYS A 108 -11.96 -21.08 39.40
N ASN A 109 -12.19 -19.77 39.36
CA ASN A 109 -12.04 -18.87 40.52
C ASN A 109 -13.36 -18.59 41.25
N LYS A 110 -14.46 -19.24 40.85
CA LYS A 110 -15.72 -19.30 41.59
C LYS A 110 -15.76 -20.56 42.45
#